data_AF-A0A2G7T6D1-F1
#
_entry.id   AF-A0A2G7T6D1-F1
#
_cell.length_a   1.000
_cell.length_b   1.000
_cell.length_c   1.000
_cell.angle_alpha   90.00
_cell.angle_beta   90.00
_cell.angle_gamma   90.00
#
_symmetry.space_group_name_H-M   'P 1'
#
loop_
_entity.id
_entity.type
_entity.pdbx_description
1 polymer ?
#
loop_
_entity_poly.entity_id
_entity_poly.type
_entity_poly.pdbx_seq_one_letter_code
_entity_poly.pdbx_strand_id
1 'polypeptide(L)'
;MINERLISELRYKSESTDLDFKREQYRFSGAGDHEKSEILKDILAIANSWRDGTGYILLGFKDNRPNPADIVGISESIDDSRLQEFVNSKVSPKLTFSYEEHVYEDKKIGIIIIPKQKKAFLYLKQLWKA
;
A
#
# COMPACT_ATOMS: atom_id res chain seq x y z
N MET A 1 3.66 -5.67 -14.42
CA MET A 1 2.22 -5.93 -14.44
C MET A 1 1.94 -6.98 -13.39
N ILE A 2 1.06 -6.67 -12.44
CA ILE A 2 0.58 -7.67 -11.50
C ILE A 2 -0.27 -8.69 -12.25
N ASN A 3 -0.16 -9.96 -11.89
CA ASN A 3 -0.97 -11.04 -12.43
C ASN A 3 -1.47 -11.94 -11.29
N GLU A 4 -2.42 -12.81 -11.59
CA GLU A 4 -3.04 -13.72 -10.63
C GLU A 4 -2.04 -14.63 -9.92
N ARG A 5 -0.96 -15.04 -10.61
CA ARG A 5 0.09 -15.88 -10.01
C ARG A 5 0.80 -15.14 -8.89
N LEU A 6 1.22 -13.89 -9.13
CA LEU A 6 1.87 -13.07 -8.11
C LEU A 6 0.94 -12.81 -6.93
N ILE A 7 -0.34 -12.51 -7.18
CA ILE A 7 -1.35 -12.31 -6.12
C ILE A 7 -1.46 -13.58 -5.25
N SER A 8 -1.54 -14.74 -5.89
CA SER A 8 -1.57 -16.03 -5.20
C SER A 8 -0.30 -16.24 -4.37
N GLU A 9 0.89 -16.06 -4.95
CA GLU A 9 2.16 -16.21 -4.22
C GLU A 9 2.27 -15.29 -3.00
N LEU A 10 1.86 -14.02 -3.13
CA LEU A 10 1.87 -13.08 -2.01
C LEU A 10 0.90 -13.49 -0.90
N ARG A 11 -0.26 -14.05 -1.24
CA ARG A 11 -1.26 -14.54 -0.27
C ARG A 11 -0.75 -15.69 0.62
N TYR A 12 0.19 -16.49 0.11
CA TYR A 12 0.84 -17.57 0.86
C TYR A 12 2.01 -17.09 1.73
N LYS A 13 2.49 -15.86 1.53
CA LYS A 13 3.52 -15.27 2.39
C LYS A 13 2.89 -14.76 3.69
N SER A 14 3.70 -14.72 4.74
CA SER A 14 3.35 -14.02 5.98
C SER A 14 3.66 -12.53 5.86
N GLU A 15 2.96 -11.71 6.64
CA GLU A 15 3.33 -10.29 6.78
C GLU A 15 4.79 -10.16 7.18
N SER A 16 5.46 -9.25 6.51
CA SER A 16 6.88 -8.95 6.64
C SER A 16 7.10 -7.46 6.45
N THR A 17 8.36 -7.02 6.57
CA THR A 17 8.71 -5.61 6.36
C THR A 17 8.53 -5.13 4.92
N ASP A 18 8.25 -6.04 4.00
CA ASP A 18 8.04 -5.81 2.57
C ASP A 18 6.66 -6.27 2.07
N LEU A 19 5.85 -6.89 2.93
CA LEU A 19 4.49 -7.32 2.60
C LEU A 19 3.56 -7.06 3.78
N ASP A 20 2.51 -6.30 3.52
CA ASP A 20 1.51 -5.92 4.52
C ASP A 20 0.10 -6.23 4.00
N PHE A 21 -0.75 -6.83 4.84
CA PHE A 21 -2.14 -7.13 4.49
C PHE A 21 -3.09 -6.16 5.19
N LYS A 22 -3.96 -5.53 4.42
CA LYS A 22 -5.02 -4.67 4.94
C LYS A 22 -6.36 -5.25 4.56
N ARG A 23 -7.18 -5.51 5.58
CA ARG A 23 -8.54 -6.04 5.39
C ARG A 23 -9.42 -5.07 4.60
N GLU A 24 -9.30 -3.79 4.88
CA GLU A 24 -10.12 -2.72 4.31
C GLU A 24 -9.23 -1.75 3.52
N GLN A 25 -9.85 -1.01 2.60
CA GLN A 25 -9.15 0.06 1.92
C GLN A 25 -8.98 1.27 2.83
N TYR A 26 -7.88 2.01 2.65
CA TYR A 26 -7.69 3.28 3.32
C TYR A 26 -8.77 4.29 2.95
N ARG A 27 -9.25 5.02 3.95
CA ARG A 27 -10.16 6.14 3.74
C ARG A 27 -9.41 7.29 3.09
N PHE A 28 -9.65 7.48 1.80
CA PHE A 28 -9.01 8.53 1.00
C PHE A 28 -10.00 9.58 0.49
N SER A 29 -11.17 9.16 0.04
CA SER A 29 -12.25 10.04 -0.41
C SER A 29 -13.03 10.59 0.78
N GLY A 30 -13.12 11.93 0.91
CA GLY A 30 -13.84 12.59 2.02
C GLY A 30 -13.15 12.51 3.39
N ALA A 31 -11.97 11.89 3.47
CA ALA A 31 -11.22 11.67 4.70
C ALA A 31 -10.33 12.87 5.06
N GLY A 32 -10.13 13.11 6.36
CA GLY A 32 -9.23 14.14 6.88
C GLY A 32 -7.74 13.78 6.70
N ASP A 33 -6.84 14.76 6.89
CA ASP A 33 -5.39 14.52 6.81
C ASP A 33 -4.91 13.40 7.75
N HIS A 34 -5.58 13.17 8.88
CA HIS A 34 -5.22 12.12 9.83
C HIS A 34 -5.44 10.72 9.26
N GLU A 35 -6.61 10.47 8.66
CA GLU A 35 -6.94 9.18 8.04
C GLU A 35 -6.01 8.91 6.83
N LYS A 36 -5.76 9.95 6.01
CA LYS A 36 -4.80 9.86 4.90
C LYS A 36 -3.35 9.69 5.38
N SER A 37 -3.05 10.03 6.63
CA SER A 37 -1.70 9.84 7.17
C SER A 37 -1.36 8.37 7.37
N GLU A 38 -2.35 7.48 7.52
CA GLU A 38 -2.12 6.05 7.70
C GLU A 38 -1.51 5.42 6.45
N ILE A 39 -2.13 5.64 5.27
CA ILE A 39 -1.58 5.15 4.00
C ILE A 39 -0.17 5.68 3.73
N LEU A 40 0.08 6.95 4.08
CA LEU A 40 1.40 7.56 3.92
C LEU A 40 2.45 6.88 4.82
N LYS A 41 2.11 6.61 6.09
CA LYS A 41 3.02 5.96 7.03
C LYS A 41 3.36 4.54 6.57
N ASP A 42 2.36 3.78 6.12
CA ASP A 42 2.56 2.40 5.68
C ASP A 42 3.41 2.34 4.40
N ILE A 43 3.14 3.22 3.42
CA ILE A 43 3.97 3.36 2.22
C ILE A 43 5.41 3.72 2.58
N LEU A 44 5.61 4.67 3.50
CA LEU A 44 6.95 5.09 3.93
C LEU A 44 7.68 3.98 4.70
N ALA A 45 6.98 3.21 5.52
CA ALA A 45 7.56 2.08 6.25
C ALA A 45 8.13 1.04 5.29
N ILE A 46 7.39 0.68 4.24
CA ILE A 46 7.85 -0.27 3.21
C ILE A 46 8.89 0.36 2.29
N ALA A 47 8.78 1.65 1.95
CA ALA A 47 9.76 2.33 1.11
C ALA A 47 11.14 2.45 1.79
N ASN A 48 11.17 2.59 3.11
CA ASN A 48 12.39 2.70 3.90
C ASN A 48 12.86 1.38 4.53
N SER A 49 12.13 0.27 4.34
CA SER A 49 12.55 -1.03 4.88
C SER A 49 13.79 -1.56 4.16
N TRP A 50 14.64 -2.28 4.92
CA TRP A 50 15.80 -2.94 4.33
C TRP A 50 15.36 -4.17 3.55
N ARG A 51 15.34 -4.06 2.22
CA ARG A 51 14.89 -5.14 1.33
C ARG A 51 15.61 -5.11 -0.02
N ASP A 52 15.64 -6.27 -0.67
CA ASP A 52 16.26 -6.42 -1.98
C ASP A 52 15.26 -6.36 -3.15
N GLY A 53 13.97 -6.56 -2.89
CA GLY A 53 12.92 -6.61 -3.90
C GLY A 53 11.83 -5.55 -3.74
N THR A 54 10.81 -5.64 -4.58
CA THR A 54 9.56 -4.86 -4.51
C THR A 54 8.74 -5.27 -3.30
N GLY A 55 8.11 -4.30 -2.64
CA GLY A 55 7.25 -4.49 -1.49
C GLY A 55 5.82 -4.15 -1.86
N TYR A 56 4.88 -4.74 -1.12
CA TYR A 56 3.47 -4.74 -1.48
C TYR A 56 2.60 -4.44 -0.25
N ILE A 57 1.56 -3.65 -0.46
CA ILE A 57 0.43 -3.56 0.48
C ILE A 57 -0.77 -4.15 -0.25
N LEU A 58 -1.33 -5.21 0.32
CA LEU A 58 -2.47 -5.92 -0.26
C LEU A 58 -3.75 -5.52 0.47
N LEU A 59 -4.60 -4.74 -0.20
CA LEU A 59 -5.90 -4.28 0.29
C LEU A 59 -7.00 -5.28 -0.06
N GLY A 60 -7.89 -5.54 0.88
CA GLY A 60 -8.95 -6.54 0.76
C GLY A 60 -8.48 -7.94 1.16
N PHE A 61 -7.38 -8.05 1.91
CA PHE A 61 -6.84 -9.32 2.41
C PHE A 61 -6.77 -9.32 3.93
N LYS A 62 -7.08 -10.45 4.55
CA LYS A 62 -6.97 -10.64 5.99
C LYS A 62 -6.01 -11.79 6.28
N ASP A 63 -4.95 -11.52 7.02
CA ASP A 63 -4.03 -12.57 7.45
C ASP A 63 -4.79 -13.68 8.21
N ASN A 64 -4.54 -14.95 7.84
CA ASN A 64 -5.31 -16.11 8.32
C ASN A 64 -4.41 -17.32 8.61
N ARG A 65 -3.27 -17.08 9.28
CA ARG A 65 -2.32 -18.17 9.59
C ARG A 65 -2.96 -19.30 10.40
N PRO A 66 -2.61 -20.58 10.10
CA PRO A 66 -1.55 -21.04 9.19
C PRO A 66 -1.95 -21.11 7.71
N ASN A 67 -3.16 -20.68 7.35
CA ASN A 67 -3.66 -20.70 5.98
C ASN A 67 -3.26 -19.43 5.21
N PRO A 68 -3.33 -19.45 3.87
CA PRO A 68 -3.17 -18.23 3.07
C PRO A 68 -4.21 -17.17 3.45
N ALA A 69 -3.82 -15.89 3.36
CA ALA A 69 -4.67 -14.75 3.76
C ALA A 69 -6.05 -14.80 3.10
N ASP A 70 -7.14 -14.60 3.84
CA ASP A 70 -8.48 -14.60 3.28
C ASP A 70 -8.71 -13.39 2.38
N ILE A 71 -9.36 -13.60 1.24
CA ILE A 71 -9.77 -12.49 0.37
C ILE A 71 -11.11 -11.98 0.86
N VAL A 72 -11.11 -10.77 1.38
CA VAL A 72 -12.30 -10.08 1.89
C VAL A 72 -12.88 -9.19 0.80
N GLY A 73 -12.01 -8.52 0.05
CA GLY A 73 -12.34 -7.53 -0.97
C GLY A 73 -12.50 -6.12 -0.41
N ILE A 74 -12.47 -5.13 -1.31
CA ILE A 74 -12.66 -3.70 -1.03
C ILE A 74 -13.90 -3.17 -1.74
N SER A 75 -14.60 -2.23 -1.11
CA SER A 75 -15.81 -1.60 -1.64
C SER A 75 -15.56 -0.25 -2.33
N GLU A 76 -14.51 0.46 -1.91
CA GLU A 76 -14.17 1.77 -2.43
C GLU A 76 -13.06 1.67 -3.49
N SER A 77 -12.84 2.74 -4.26
CA SER A 77 -11.67 2.89 -5.13
C SER A 77 -10.84 4.11 -4.77
N ILE A 78 -9.53 4.00 -4.97
CA ILE A 78 -8.61 5.13 -4.86
C ILE A 78 -8.06 5.42 -6.25
N ASP A 79 -8.04 6.68 -6.65
CA ASP A 79 -7.36 7.09 -7.86
C ASP A 79 -5.84 7.11 -7.62
N ASP A 80 -5.09 6.33 -8.41
CA ASP A 80 -3.63 6.23 -8.32
C ASP A 80 -2.94 7.60 -8.46
N SER A 81 -3.41 8.45 -9.39
CA SER A 81 -2.81 9.78 -9.60
C SER A 81 -3.00 10.67 -8.38
N ARG A 82 -4.20 10.67 -7.78
CA ARG A 82 -4.47 11.41 -6.54
C ARG A 82 -3.65 10.88 -5.37
N LEU A 83 -3.48 9.57 -5.26
CA LEU A 83 -2.67 8.96 -4.22
C LEU A 83 -1.19 9.35 -4.38
N GLN A 84 -0.67 9.26 -5.61
CA GLN A 84 0.70 9.68 -5.93
C GLN A 84 0.92 11.17 -5.63
N GLU A 85 -0.01 12.05 -6.02
CA GLU A 85 0.07 13.48 -5.72
C GLU A 85 0.09 13.72 -4.21
N PHE A 86 -0.83 13.09 -3.47
CA PHE A 86 -0.89 13.21 -2.02
C PHE A 86 0.42 12.77 -1.34
N VAL A 87 0.93 11.58 -1.64
CA VAL A 87 2.16 11.07 -1.03
C VAL A 87 3.35 11.96 -1.41
N ASN A 88 3.54 12.27 -2.69
CA ASN A 88 4.67 13.08 -3.17
C ASN A 88 4.62 14.53 -2.69
N SER A 89 3.46 15.06 -2.32
CA SER A 89 3.35 16.38 -1.68
C SER A 89 3.89 16.41 -0.24
N LYS A 90 4.00 15.24 0.41
CA LYS A 90 4.37 15.11 1.84
C LYS A 90 5.74 14.46 2.06
N VAL A 91 6.42 14.00 1.02
CA VAL A 91 7.71 13.29 1.12
C VAL A 91 8.76 13.90 0.20
N SER A 92 10.03 13.82 0.61
CA SER A 92 11.17 14.18 -0.25
C SER A 92 12.31 13.17 -0.05
N PRO A 93 12.94 12.68 -1.14
CA PRO A 93 12.64 12.92 -2.56
C PRO A 93 11.28 12.33 -3.01
N LYS A 94 10.90 12.50 -4.29
CA LYS A 94 9.67 11.88 -4.81
C LYS A 94 9.73 10.36 -4.69
N LEU A 95 8.72 9.76 -4.08
CA LEU A 95 8.61 8.32 -3.86
C LEU A 95 7.99 7.66 -5.08
N THR A 96 8.67 6.66 -5.62
CA THR A 96 8.16 5.87 -6.75
C THR A 96 7.33 4.71 -6.24
N PHE A 97 6.03 4.72 -6.52
CA PHE A 97 5.10 3.65 -6.22
C PHE A 97 3.92 3.72 -7.19
N SER A 98 3.11 2.67 -7.24
CA SER A 98 1.87 2.64 -8.03
C SER A 98 0.77 1.90 -7.29
N TYR A 99 -0.47 2.22 -7.60
CA TYR A 99 -1.65 1.53 -7.12
C TYR A 99 -2.39 0.88 -8.29
N GLU A 100 -2.66 -0.41 -8.16
CA GLU A 100 -3.44 -1.18 -9.14
C GLU A 100 -4.63 -1.84 -8.46
N GLU A 101 -5.81 -1.73 -9.07
CA GLU A 101 -7.02 -2.46 -8.67
C GLU A 101 -7.19 -3.69 -9.55
N HIS A 102 -7.53 -4.83 -8.95
CA HIS A 102 -7.74 -6.10 -9.64
C HIS A 102 -9.04 -6.74 -9.17
N VAL A 103 -9.65 -7.56 -10.02
CA VAL A 103 -10.72 -8.49 -9.62
C VAL A 103 -10.09 -9.87 -9.48
N TYR A 104 -10.15 -10.45 -8.29
CA TYR A 104 -9.55 -11.73 -7.96
C TYR A 104 -10.52 -12.57 -7.12
N GLU A 105 -10.81 -13.80 -7.55
CA GLU A 105 -11.87 -14.65 -6.96
C GLU A 105 -13.21 -13.90 -6.76
N ASP A 106 -13.69 -13.21 -7.80
CA ASP A 106 -14.92 -12.39 -7.81
C ASP A 106 -14.95 -11.21 -6.80
N LYS A 107 -13.80 -10.91 -6.19
CA LYS A 107 -13.66 -9.81 -5.23
C LYS A 107 -12.72 -8.76 -5.78
N LYS A 108 -13.11 -7.50 -5.62
CA LYS A 108 -12.23 -6.37 -5.93
C LYS A 108 -11.14 -6.28 -4.86
N ILE A 109 -9.89 -6.17 -5.27
CA ILE A 109 -8.73 -6.00 -4.40
C ILE A 109 -7.89 -4.80 -4.88
N GLY A 110 -7.11 -4.23 -3.97
CA GLY A 110 -6.18 -3.13 -4.28
C GLY A 110 -4.75 -3.51 -3.93
N ILE A 111 -3.79 -3.13 -4.75
CA ILE A 111 -2.39 -3.49 -4.57
C ILE A 111 -1.55 -2.22 -4.70
N ILE A 112 -0.89 -1.83 -3.61
CA ILE A 112 0.11 -0.77 -3.64
C ILE A 112 1.47 -1.43 -3.85
N ILE A 113 2.15 -1.03 -4.93
CA ILE A 113 3.42 -1.59 -5.38
C ILE A 113 4.50 -0.57 -5.11
N ILE A 114 5.46 -0.93 -4.27
CA ILE A 114 6.53 -0.04 -3.84
C ILE A 114 7.87 -0.67 -4.26
N PRO A 115 8.42 -0.33 -5.44
CA PRO A 115 9.73 -0.82 -5.87
C PRO A 115 10.85 -0.51 -4.87
N LYS A 116 11.99 -1.19 -5.00
CA LYS A 116 13.18 -0.87 -4.20
C LYS A 116 13.65 0.54 -4.52
N GLN A 117 13.86 1.31 -3.46
CA GLN A 117 14.20 2.72 -3.56
C GLN A 117 15.72 2.90 -3.48
N LYS A 118 16.27 3.82 -4.27
CA LYS A 118 17.73 4.08 -4.30
C LYS A 118 18.22 4.88 -3.09
N LYS A 119 17.33 5.60 -2.41
CA LYS A 119 17.63 6.51 -1.30
C LYS A 119 16.54 6.39 -0.24
N ALA A 120 16.89 6.63 1.01
CA ALA A 120 15.93 6.75 2.10
C ALA A 120 15.09 8.03 1.93
N PHE A 121 13.81 7.96 2.31
CA PHE A 121 12.87 9.07 2.26
C PHE A 121 12.61 9.65 3.64
N LEU A 122 12.53 10.98 3.69
CA LEU A 122 12.12 11.70 4.87
C LEU A 122 10.69 12.20 4.68
N TYR A 123 9.87 12.01 5.71
CA TYR A 123 8.59 12.71 5.81
C TYR A 123 8.86 14.20 5.97
N LEU A 124 8.29 15.03 5.10
CA LEU A 124 8.42 16.48 5.17
C LEU A 124 7.57 16.99 6.35
N LYS A 125 8.19 17.06 7.53
CA LYS A 125 7.57 17.60 8.75
C LYS A 125 7.53 19.14 8.68
N GLN A 126 6.75 19.71 7.76
CA GLN A 126 6.35 21.12 7.68
C GLN A 126 5.02 21.13 6.91
N LEU A 127 3.84 21.24 7.54
CA LEU A 127 3.32 22.40 8.24
C LEU A 127 2.39 21.94 9.38
N TRP A 128 2.91 21.89 10.61
CA TRP A 128 2.07 22.21 11.77
C TRP A 128 2.18 23.73 11.91
N LYS A 129 1.26 24.47 11.29
CA LYS A 129 0.89 25.76 11.86
C LYS A 129 -0.31 25.48 12.74
N ALA A 130 -0.07 25.66 14.04
CA ALA A 130 -1.08 25.74 15.08
C ALA A 130 -2.18 26.75 14.72
#